data_AF-A0A3L8D4Y4-F1
#
_entry.id   AF-A0A3L8D4Y4-F1
#
_cell.length_a   1.000
_cell.length_b   1.000
_cell.length_c   1.000
_cell.angle_alpha   90.00
_cell.angle_beta   90.00
_cell.angle_gamma   90.00
#
_symmetry.space_group_name_H-M   'P 1'
#
loop_
_entity.id
_entity.type
_entity.pdbx_description
1 polymer ?
#
loop_
_entity_poly.entity_id
_entity_poly.type
_entity_poly.pdbx_seq_one_letter_code
_entity_poly.pdbx_strand_id
1 'polypeptide(L)'
;MLEVVDNILVAARATTSTIGRTMEKSKIRVIYEYEFRRGTTVSETARNINAVFGEGSTTKATVGNWFKNFRDGDFSLANEPRGRPKTRVDNDHLRAVVESDPSQSTRELASIFNVSKPTILVHLAAIDKIKKLDKWRVEGLSHGKWINLTFCHTFSA
;
A
#
# COMPACT_ATOMS: atom_id res chain seq x y z
N MET A 1 12.39 -47.14 -18.85
CA MET A 1 10.97 -47.24 -18.41
C MET A 1 10.73 -46.63 -17.03
N LEU A 2 11.73 -46.57 -16.14
CA LEU A 2 11.62 -45.97 -14.80
C LEU A 2 11.79 -44.43 -14.76
N GLU A 3 12.44 -43.81 -15.74
CA GLU A 3 12.59 -42.34 -15.78
C GLU A 3 11.32 -41.57 -16.19
N VAL A 4 10.37 -42.25 -16.85
CA VAL A 4 9.11 -41.64 -17.32
C VAL A 4 8.09 -41.53 -16.18
N VAL A 5 8.07 -42.50 -15.26
CA VAL A 5 7.15 -42.49 -14.11
C VAL A 5 7.54 -41.45 -13.06
N ASP A 6 8.84 -41.18 -12.88
CA ASP A 6 9.32 -40.13 -11.97
C ASP A 6 8.95 -38.74 -12.47
N ASN A 7 9.05 -38.49 -13.78
CA ASN A 7 8.63 -37.21 -14.39
C ASN A 7 7.11 -37.01 -14.33
N ILE A 8 6.32 -38.06 -14.49
CA ILE A 8 4.85 -38.00 -14.33
C ILE A 8 4.49 -37.72 -12.86
N LEU A 9 5.17 -38.35 -11.90
CA LEU A 9 4.93 -38.13 -10.47
C LEU A 9 5.37 -36.73 -10.02
N VAL A 10 6.48 -36.22 -10.54
CA VAL A 10 6.95 -34.83 -10.29
C VAL A 10 6.02 -33.81 -10.93
N ALA A 11 5.54 -34.03 -12.15
CA ALA A 11 4.54 -33.16 -12.79
C ALA A 11 3.17 -33.22 -12.10
N ALA A 12 2.75 -34.39 -11.59
CA ALA A 12 1.55 -34.55 -10.78
C ALA A 12 1.66 -33.81 -9.42
N ARG A 13 2.85 -33.81 -8.79
CA ARG A 13 3.15 -33.01 -7.58
C ARG A 13 3.19 -31.50 -7.87
N ALA A 14 3.69 -31.09 -9.04
CA ALA A 14 3.70 -29.68 -9.46
C ALA A 14 2.31 -29.15 -9.85
N THR A 15 1.46 -30.00 -10.43
CA THR A 15 0.08 -29.64 -10.82
C THR A 15 -0.88 -29.61 -9.62
N THR A 16 -0.70 -30.47 -8.62
CA THR A 16 -1.44 -30.38 -7.34
C THR A 16 -1.10 -29.12 -6.54
N SER A 17 0.13 -28.59 -6.65
CA SER A 17 0.52 -27.31 -6.04
C SER A 17 -0.11 -26.07 -6.70
N THR A 18 -0.55 -26.16 -7.96
CA THR A 18 -0.97 -25.00 -8.75
C THR A 18 -2.50 -24.85 -8.82
N ILE A 19 -3.26 -25.91 -8.50
CA ILE A 19 -4.75 -25.91 -8.48
C ILE A 19 -5.31 -25.73 -7.05
N GLY A 20 -4.46 -25.41 -6.07
CA GLY A 20 -4.93 -24.90 -4.78
C GLY A 20 -5.46 -23.48 -4.93
N ARG A 21 -6.77 -23.31 -5.24
CA ARG A 21 -7.43 -22.00 -5.08
C ARG A 21 -7.28 -21.58 -3.62
N THR A 22 -6.28 -20.76 -3.33
CA THR A 22 -6.14 -20.10 -2.04
C THR A 22 -7.43 -19.34 -1.77
N MET A 23 -8.03 -19.59 -0.60
CA MET A 23 -9.29 -18.93 -0.26
C MET A 23 -9.06 -17.43 -0.15
N GLU A 24 -9.98 -16.64 -0.72
CA GLU A 24 -9.90 -15.19 -0.64
C GLU A 24 -9.90 -14.73 0.83
N LYS A 25 -8.99 -13.82 1.18
CA LYS A 25 -8.80 -13.38 2.57
C LYS A 25 -10.08 -12.82 3.21
N SER A 26 -10.97 -12.22 2.42
CA SER A 26 -12.28 -11.73 2.86
C SER A 26 -13.16 -12.86 3.40
N LYS A 27 -13.17 -14.02 2.74
CA LYS A 27 -13.94 -15.20 3.15
C LYS A 27 -13.38 -15.85 4.41
N ILE A 28 -12.05 -15.86 4.59
CA ILE A 28 -11.43 -16.41 5.81
C ILE A 28 -11.88 -15.60 7.05
N ARG A 29 -12.08 -14.28 6.90
CA ARG A 29 -12.51 -13.41 8.01
C ARG A 29 -13.90 -13.74 8.52
N VAL A 30 -14.82 -14.07 7.61
CA VAL A 30 -16.16 -14.55 7.98
C VAL A 30 -16.06 -15.81 8.85
N ILE A 31 -15.12 -16.71 8.51
CA ILE A 31 -14.88 -17.94 9.29
C ILE A 31 -14.29 -17.61 10.67
N TYR A 32 -13.39 -16.62 10.78
CA TYR A 32 -12.91 -16.18 12.08
C TYR A 32 -14.05 -15.69 12.97
N GLU A 33 -14.97 -14.89 12.43
CA GLU A 33 -16.14 -14.41 13.19
C GLU A 33 -17.02 -15.58 13.64
N TYR A 34 -17.33 -16.52 12.73
CA TYR A 34 -18.11 -17.71 13.05
C TYR A 34 -17.49 -18.53 14.18
N GLU A 35 -16.18 -18.81 14.08
CA GLU A 35 -15.44 -19.57 15.11
C GLU A 35 -15.36 -18.82 16.44
N PHE A 36 -15.21 -17.50 16.41
CA PHE A 36 -15.28 -16.66 17.60
C PHE A 36 -16.64 -16.77 18.30
N ARG A 37 -17.74 -16.67 17.55
CA ARG A 37 -19.11 -16.81 18.09
C ARG A 37 -19.40 -18.21 18.64
N ARG A 38 -18.74 -19.24 18.09
CA ARG A 38 -18.78 -20.61 18.62
C ARG A 38 -18.00 -20.77 19.92
N GLY A 39 -17.12 -19.83 20.27
CA GLY A 39 -16.28 -19.90 21.45
C GLY A 39 -15.07 -20.82 21.30
N THR A 40 -14.62 -21.12 20.07
CA THR A 40 -13.41 -21.93 19.86
C THR A 40 -12.16 -21.15 20.24
N THR A 41 -11.06 -21.85 20.49
CA THR A 41 -9.79 -21.19 20.84
C THR A 41 -9.00 -20.78 19.59
N VAL A 42 -8.17 -19.74 19.69
CA VAL A 42 -7.29 -19.27 18.59
C VAL A 42 -6.47 -20.41 17.96
N SER A 43 -5.95 -21.33 18.79
CA SER A 43 -5.16 -22.46 18.29
C SER A 43 -6.01 -23.51 17.57
N GLU A 44 -7.23 -23.73 18.03
CA GLU A 44 -8.18 -24.64 17.40
C GLU A 44 -8.68 -24.06 16.07
N THR A 45 -9.13 -22.81 16.05
CA THR A 45 -9.54 -22.11 14.82
C THR A 45 -8.45 -22.16 13.75
N ALA A 46 -7.20 -21.86 14.10
CA ALA A 46 -6.09 -21.90 13.14
C ALA A 46 -5.86 -23.31 12.57
N ARG A 47 -5.94 -24.35 13.42
CA ARG A 47 -5.82 -25.75 12.98
C ARG A 47 -6.97 -26.16 12.08
N ASN A 48 -8.21 -25.84 12.46
CA ASN A 48 -9.40 -26.19 11.68
C ASN A 48 -9.36 -25.54 10.29
N ILE A 49 -8.98 -24.26 10.21
CA ILE A 49 -8.86 -23.54 8.94
C ILE A 49 -7.76 -24.16 8.07
N ASN A 50 -6.57 -24.41 8.62
CA ASN A 50 -5.49 -25.01 7.83
C ASN A 50 -5.80 -26.46 7.41
N ALA A 51 -6.54 -27.22 8.23
CA ALA A 51 -6.97 -28.58 7.88
C ALA A 51 -7.96 -28.61 6.71
N VAL A 52 -8.85 -27.61 6.61
CA VAL A 52 -9.88 -27.54 5.56
C VAL A 52 -9.36 -26.84 4.30
N PHE A 53 -8.60 -25.76 4.45
CA PHE A 53 -8.21 -24.88 3.33
C PHE A 53 -6.76 -25.04 2.91
N GLY A 54 -5.99 -25.89 3.60
CA GLY A 54 -4.58 -26.15 3.33
C GLY A 54 -3.65 -25.40 4.27
N GLU A 55 -2.45 -25.96 4.46
CA GLU A 55 -1.43 -25.38 5.34
C GLU A 55 -1.06 -23.96 4.90
N GLY A 56 -0.88 -23.06 5.87
CA GLY A 56 -0.59 -21.66 5.60
C GLY A 56 -1.79 -20.79 5.21
N SER A 57 -3.02 -21.34 5.20
CA SER A 57 -4.24 -20.55 5.00
C SER A 57 -4.42 -19.47 6.07
N THR A 58 -4.02 -19.77 7.31
CA THR A 58 -3.95 -18.79 8.39
C THR A 58 -2.82 -19.11 9.36
N THR A 59 -2.53 -18.14 10.23
CA THR A 59 -1.59 -18.28 11.34
C THR A 59 -2.31 -17.99 12.66
N LYS A 60 -1.85 -18.59 13.76
CA LYS A 60 -2.37 -18.31 15.10
C LYS A 60 -2.32 -16.81 15.43
N ALA A 61 -1.27 -16.10 15.00
CA ALA A 61 -1.15 -14.67 15.19
C ALA A 61 -2.26 -13.88 14.47
N THR A 62 -2.58 -14.27 13.23
CA THR A 62 -3.66 -13.64 12.46
C THR A 62 -5.01 -13.86 13.14
N VAL A 63 -5.33 -15.10 13.50
CA VAL A 63 -6.56 -15.44 14.22
C VAL A 63 -6.65 -14.68 15.55
N GLY A 64 -5.55 -14.62 16.30
CA GLY A 64 -5.48 -13.92 17.58
C GLY A 64 -5.77 -12.42 17.46
N ASN A 65 -5.26 -11.78 16.40
CA ASN A 65 -5.54 -10.37 16.13
C ASN A 65 -7.02 -10.13 15.82
N TRP A 66 -7.65 -10.99 15.01
CA TRP A 66 -9.09 -10.91 14.73
C TRP A 66 -9.93 -11.13 15.98
N PHE A 67 -9.61 -12.14 16.78
CA PHE A 67 -10.32 -12.41 18.04
C PHE A 67 -10.19 -11.27 19.04
N LYS A 68 -9.07 -10.54 19.02
CA LYS A 68 -8.93 -9.31 19.82
C LYS A 68 -9.93 -8.25 19.36
N ASN A 69 -9.98 -7.94 18.07
CA ASN A 69 -10.95 -6.97 17.53
C ASN A 69 -12.39 -7.37 17.87
N PHE A 70 -12.75 -8.64 17.72
CA PHE A 70 -14.10 -9.12 18.05
C PHE A 70 -14.43 -9.00 19.55
N ARG A 71 -13.46 -9.22 20.44
CA ARG A 71 -13.64 -8.95 21.89
C ARG A 71 -13.83 -7.46 22.18
N ASP A 72 -13.17 -6.61 21.41
CA ASP A 72 -13.30 -5.15 21.50
C ASP A 72 -14.61 -4.64 20.84
N GLY A 73 -15.42 -5.55 20.27
CA GLY A 73 -16.71 -5.27 19.65
C GLY A 73 -16.63 -4.86 18.17
N ASP A 74 -15.45 -4.88 17.56
CA ASP A 74 -15.24 -4.58 16.15
C ASP A 74 -15.38 -5.84 15.30
N PHE A 75 -16.50 -5.94 14.57
CA PHE A 75 -16.81 -7.01 13.63
C PHE A 75 -16.63 -6.58 12.16
N SER A 76 -15.95 -5.46 11.89
CA SER A 76 -15.69 -5.02 10.52
C SER A 76 -14.75 -6.00 9.79
N LEU A 77 -15.30 -6.74 8.82
CA LEU A 77 -14.52 -7.71 8.04
C LEU A 77 -13.73 -7.07 6.89
N ALA A 78 -14.00 -5.79 6.57
CA ALA A 78 -13.31 -5.07 5.52
C ALA A 78 -11.88 -4.71 5.95
N ASN A 79 -10.98 -4.57 4.97
CA ASN A 79 -9.78 -3.80 5.24
C ASN A 79 -10.19 -2.33 5.26
N GLU A 80 -10.03 -1.67 6.40
CA GLU A 80 -10.04 -0.22 6.36
C GLU A 80 -8.94 0.26 5.41
N PRO A 81 -9.22 1.29 4.59
CA PRO A 81 -8.21 1.91 3.77
C PRO A 81 -7.09 2.37 4.72
N ARG A 82 -5.92 1.74 4.61
CA ARG A 82 -4.75 2.14 5.38
C ARG A 82 -4.33 3.51 4.85
N GLY A 83 -4.78 4.56 5.53
CA GLY A 83 -4.34 5.91 5.23
C GLY A 83 -2.83 6.01 5.41
N ARG A 84 -2.16 6.69 4.49
CA ARG A 84 -0.80 7.17 4.76
C ARG A 84 -0.88 8.09 5.99
N PRO A 85 0.08 8.02 6.93
CA PRO A 85 0.12 8.97 8.04
C PRO A 85 0.00 10.40 7.51
N LYS A 86 -0.90 11.20 8.11
CA LYS A 86 -1.04 12.61 7.73
C LYS A 86 0.30 13.28 7.91
N THR A 87 0.80 13.88 6.83
CA THR A 87 2.00 14.70 6.83
C THR A 87 1.70 16.01 7.56
N ARG A 88 2.65 16.49 8.37
CA ARG A 88 2.49 17.69 9.23
C ARG A 88 2.46 19.02 8.47
N VAL A 89 2.48 19.00 7.14
CA VAL A 89 2.48 20.22 6.33
C VAL A 89 1.06 20.74 6.22
N ASP A 90 0.87 21.97 6.69
CA ASP A 90 -0.36 22.72 6.47
C ASP A 90 -0.40 23.24 5.02
N ASN A 91 -1.41 22.80 4.27
CA ASN A 91 -1.62 23.19 2.88
C ASN A 91 -1.95 24.67 2.73
N ASP A 92 -2.64 25.29 3.70
CA ASP A 92 -2.99 26.70 3.63
C ASP A 92 -1.76 27.57 3.85
N HIS A 93 -0.90 27.19 4.81
CA HIS A 93 0.39 27.83 5.01
C HIS A 93 1.31 27.66 3.81
N LEU A 94 1.42 26.44 3.25
CA LEU A 94 2.20 26.20 2.04
C LEU A 94 1.70 27.03 0.85
N ARG A 95 0.37 27.17 0.71
CA ARG A 95 -0.23 28.01 -0.33
C ARG A 95 0.20 29.46 -0.18
N ALA A 96 0.14 30.02 1.03
CA ALA A 96 0.50 31.41 1.30
C ALA A 96 1.98 31.70 0.97
N VAL A 97 2.90 30.81 1.38
CA VAL A 97 4.33 30.96 1.08
C VAL A 97 4.58 30.97 -0.43
N VAL A 98 3.97 30.04 -1.16
CA VAL A 98 4.10 29.94 -2.64
C VAL A 98 3.45 31.14 -3.36
N GLU A 99 2.43 31.77 -2.80
CA GLU A 99 1.81 32.98 -3.37
C GLU A 99 2.64 34.23 -3.12
N SER A 100 3.30 34.30 -1.96
CA SER A 100 4.15 35.44 -1.60
C SER A 100 5.42 35.50 -2.45
N ASP A 101 6.00 34.34 -2.79
CA ASP A 101 7.19 34.24 -3.63
C ASP A 101 7.13 32.99 -4.52
N PRO A 102 6.62 33.15 -5.76
CA PRO A 102 6.54 32.05 -6.72
C PRO A 102 7.90 31.56 -7.24
N SER A 103 9.00 32.27 -6.96
CA SER A 103 10.33 31.91 -7.45
C SER A 103 11.02 30.83 -6.60
N GLN A 104 10.46 30.52 -5.42
CA GLN A 104 11.01 29.53 -4.50
C GLN A 104 11.04 28.13 -5.11
N SER A 105 12.21 27.51 -5.01
CA SER A 105 12.38 26.12 -5.41
C SER A 105 11.75 25.17 -4.39
N THR A 106 11.39 23.96 -4.84
CA THR A 106 10.94 22.88 -3.96
C THR A 106 11.96 22.55 -2.87
N ARG A 107 13.25 22.82 -3.09
CA ARG A 107 14.32 22.60 -2.10
C ARG A 107 14.22 23.60 -0.96
N GLU A 108 13.95 24.87 -1.25
CA GLU A 108 13.80 25.91 -0.24
C GLU A 108 12.52 25.70 0.57
N LEU A 109 11.41 25.38 -0.10
CA LEU A 109 10.16 25.01 0.57
C LEU A 109 10.33 23.81 1.52
N ALA A 110 11.10 22.81 1.12
CA ALA A 110 11.40 21.66 1.98
C ALA A 110 12.18 22.08 3.24
N SER A 111 13.11 23.02 3.12
CA SER A 111 13.83 23.59 4.27
C SER A 111 12.90 24.42 5.16
N ILE A 112 12.05 25.28 4.60
CA ILE A 112 11.11 26.15 5.34
C ILE A 112 10.15 25.32 6.19
N PHE A 113 9.57 24.27 5.60
CA PHE A 113 8.62 23.40 6.28
C PHE A 113 9.30 22.26 7.05
N ASN A 114 10.63 22.20 7.05
CA ASN A 114 11.44 21.16 7.69
C ASN A 114 10.94 19.73 7.36
N VAL A 115 10.70 19.47 6.08
CA VAL A 115 10.22 18.17 5.57
C VAL A 115 11.05 17.75 4.36
N SER A 116 10.90 16.48 3.97
CA SER A 116 11.56 15.99 2.77
C SER A 116 10.96 16.60 1.50
N LYS A 117 11.78 16.82 0.46
CA LYS A 117 11.32 17.31 -0.86
C LYS A 117 10.12 16.53 -1.42
N PRO A 118 10.06 15.18 -1.35
CA PRO A 118 8.91 14.42 -1.82
C PRO A 118 7.61 14.79 -1.09
N THR A 119 7.70 15.13 0.20
CA THR A 119 6.53 15.56 0.98
C THR A 119 6.00 16.87 0.41
N ILE A 120 6.85 17.88 0.19
CA ILE A 120 6.44 19.15 -0.42
C ILE A 120 5.80 18.95 -1.79
N LEU A 121 6.36 18.09 -2.64
CA LEU A 121 5.78 17.82 -3.97
C LEU A 121 4.36 17.26 -3.89
N VAL A 122 4.10 16.35 -2.94
CA VAL A 122 2.75 15.82 -2.70
C VAL A 122 1.78 16.93 -2.28
N HIS A 123 2.22 17.82 -1.39
CA HIS A 123 1.38 18.94 -0.93
C HIS A 123 1.15 20.00 -2.02
N LEU A 124 2.16 20.33 -2.83
CA LEU A 124 2.01 21.21 -3.99
C LEU A 124 1.04 20.66 -5.03
N ALA A 125 1.03 19.32 -5.21
CA ALA A 125 0.04 18.64 -6.04
C ALA A 125 -1.38 18.77 -5.47
N ALA A 126 -1.53 18.61 -4.16
CA ALA A 126 -2.82 18.70 -3.47
C ALA A 126 -3.45 20.11 -3.50
N ILE A 127 -2.63 21.17 -3.60
CA ILE A 127 -3.08 22.57 -3.66
C ILE A 127 -3.37 23.00 -5.13
N ASP A 128 -3.32 22.07 -6.10
CA ASP A 128 -3.60 22.28 -7.53
C ASP A 128 -2.73 23.36 -8.21
N LYS A 129 -1.49 23.55 -7.74
CA LYS A 129 -0.54 24.53 -8.32
C LYS A 129 0.40 23.97 -9.39
N ILE A 130 0.34 22.67 -9.67
CA ILE A 130 1.21 22.06 -10.68
C ILE A 130 0.93 22.62 -12.09
N LYS A 131 -0.33 23.02 -12.40
CA LYS A 131 -0.68 23.52 -13.74
C LYS A 131 -0.34 25.00 -13.99
N LYS A 132 -0.02 25.80 -12.96
CA LYS A 132 0.32 27.22 -13.13
C LYS A 132 1.82 27.51 -13.15
N LEU A 133 2.66 26.54 -12.81
CA LEU A 133 4.12 26.71 -12.83
C LEU A 133 4.75 26.44 -14.21
N ASP A 134 4.06 25.75 -15.11
CA ASP A 134 4.49 25.57 -16.52
C ASP A 134 4.38 26.86 -17.37
N LYS A 135 3.80 27.94 -16.83
CA LYS A 135 3.51 29.18 -17.57
C LYS A 135 4.34 30.39 -17.10
N TRP A 136 5.57 30.19 -16.64
CA TRP A 136 6.43 31.33 -16.29
C TRP A 136 7.67 31.39 -17.17
N ARG A 137 7.61 32.33 -18.12
CA ARG A 137 8.72 32.81 -18.94
C ARG A 137 9.57 33.77 -18.09
N VAL A 138 10.87 33.54 -18.04
CA VAL A 138 11.83 34.49 -17.46
C VAL A 138 12.02 35.63 -18.47
N GLU A 139 11.47 36.82 -18.18
CA GLU A 139 11.89 38.05 -18.85
C GLU A 139 13.28 38.42 -18.34
N GLY A 140 14.32 38.12 -19.13
CA GLY A 140 15.68 38.55 -18.81
C GLY A 140 16.82 37.73 -19.40
N LEU A 141 16.55 36.56 -20.00
CA LEU A 141 17.62 35.76 -20.63
C LEU A 141 17.28 35.51 -22.10
N SER A 142 18.02 36.16 -22.99
CA SER A 142 18.09 35.72 -24.38
C SER A 142 18.74 34.33 -24.40
N HIS A 143 18.24 33.46 -25.29
CA HIS A 143 18.58 32.03 -25.45
C HIS A 143 17.68 31.09 -24.63
N GLY A 144 16.55 30.74 -25.26
CA GLY A 144 15.58 29.78 -24.76
C GLY A 144 16.21 28.40 -24.53
N LYS A 145 16.19 27.97 -23.26
CA LYS A 145 16.39 26.58 -22.87
C LYS A 145 15.15 26.13 -22.10
N TRP A 146 14.41 25.21 -22.70
CA TRP A 146 13.27 24.54 -22.10
C TRP A 146 13.78 23.48 -21.12
N ILE A 147 13.44 23.58 -19.85
CA ILE A 147 13.61 22.46 -18.92
C ILE A 147 12.30 21.68 -18.97
N ASN A 148 12.22 20.69 -19.87
CA ASN A 148 11.21 19.65 -19.74
C ASN A 148 11.49 18.91 -18.43
N LEU A 149 10.58 19.00 -17.46
CA LEU A 149 10.48 18.00 -16.40
C LEU A 149 9.90 16.74 -17.04
N THR A 150 10.73 16.04 -17.83
CA THR A 150 10.47 14.66 -18.20
C THR A 150 10.35 13.86 -16.91
N PHE A 151 9.18 13.24 -16.77
CA PHE A 151 8.91 12.21 -15.80
C PHE A 151 9.98 11.12 -15.94
N CYS A 152 11.07 11.22 -15.18
CA CYS A 152 12.06 10.16 -15.13
C CYS A 152 11.50 9.08 -14.20
N HIS A 153 10.69 8.20 -14.78
CA HIS A 153 10.53 6.84 -14.27
C HIS A 153 11.92 6.21 -14.24
N THR A 154 12.52 6.08 -13.06
CA THR A 154 13.55 5.07 -12.86
C THR A 154 12.83 3.72 -12.77
N PHE A 155 12.77 2.99 -13.88
CA PHE A 155 12.68 1.54 -13.83
C PHE A 155 14.02 0.97 -14.27
N SER A 156 14.57 0.18 -13.37
CA SER A 156 15.80 -0.60 -13.40
C SER A 156 16.16 -1.24 -14.76
N ALA A 157 17.41 -1.05 -15.18
CA ALA A 157 18.37 -2.08 -15.63
C ALA A 157 19.75 -1.42 -15.83
#